data_AF-A0A0C9WE93-F1
#
_entry.id   AF-A0A0C9WE93-F1
#
_cell.length_a   1.000
_cell.length_b   1.000
_cell.length_c   1.000
_cell.angle_alpha   90.00
_cell.angle_beta   90.00
_cell.angle_gamma   90.00
#
_symmetry.space_group_name_H-M   'P 1'
#
loop_
_entity.id
_entity.type
_entity.pdbx_description
1 polymer ?
#
loop_
_entity_poly.entity_id
_entity_poly.type
_entity_poly.pdbx_seq_one_letter_code
_entity_poly.pdbx_strand_id
1 'polypeptide(L)'
;MLKWHLSHALATALQNYFTSAFLSPATNVPHEFKQELRDMVDVLRRAYRNKVGVTWDAESYAEDLGKHNTGQNAHLEAQLITKYPPLDIQPHLAHSASTSTAILTSPMVVTNCKDQILVWYLPQILSTSQQARTEHVEILSLTES
;
A
#
# COMPACT_ATOMS: atom_id res chain seq x y z
N MET A 1 -18.52 4.67 -6.79
CA MET A 1 -18.21 6.00 -6.21
C MET A 1 -17.46 5.89 -4.85
N LEU A 2 -16.70 4.82 -4.59
CA LEU A 2 -15.98 4.59 -3.31
C LEU A 2 -14.45 4.76 -3.39
N LYS A 3 -13.87 4.82 -4.61
CA LYS A 3 -12.41 4.78 -4.82
C LYS A 3 -11.67 6.09 -4.50
N TRP A 4 -12.36 7.24 -4.54
CA TRP A 4 -11.74 8.55 -4.25
C TRP A 4 -11.62 8.87 -2.76
N HIS A 5 -12.41 8.22 -1.91
CA HIS A 5 -12.45 8.53 -0.49
C HIS A 5 -11.28 7.94 0.30
N LEU A 6 -10.75 6.76 -0.04
CA LEU A 6 -9.63 6.20 0.72
C LEU A 6 -8.30 6.96 0.52
N SER A 7 -7.97 7.33 -0.72
CA SER A 7 -6.75 8.11 -1.01
C SER A 7 -6.82 9.52 -0.41
N HIS A 8 -7.95 10.20 -0.57
CA HIS A 8 -8.14 11.54 -0.02
C HIS A 8 -8.28 11.51 1.51
N ALA A 9 -8.93 10.51 2.10
CA ALA A 9 -9.04 10.37 3.55
C ALA A 9 -7.70 10.03 4.21
N LEU A 10 -6.84 9.21 3.59
CA LEU A 10 -5.50 8.95 4.12
C LEU A 10 -4.60 10.19 4.01
N ALA A 11 -4.63 10.89 2.86
CA ALA A 11 -3.90 12.14 2.70
C ALA A 11 -4.41 13.24 3.65
N THR A 12 -5.73 13.35 3.82
CA THR A 12 -6.36 14.33 4.74
C THR A 12 -6.16 13.95 6.20
N ALA A 13 -6.19 12.66 6.55
CA ALA A 13 -5.88 12.18 7.90
C ALA A 13 -4.42 12.44 8.24
N LEU A 14 -3.49 12.16 7.31
CA LEU A 14 -2.08 12.51 7.47
C LEU A 14 -1.92 14.03 7.60
N GLN A 15 -2.51 14.84 6.72
CA GLN A 15 -2.42 16.31 6.75
C GLN A 15 -3.00 16.92 8.05
N ASN A 16 -4.20 16.51 8.45
CA ASN A 16 -4.86 16.99 9.67
C ASN A 16 -4.12 16.53 10.93
N TYR A 17 -3.52 15.33 10.91
CA TYR A 17 -2.73 14.80 12.01
C TYR A 17 -1.36 15.49 12.12
N PHE A 18 -0.67 15.75 11.01
CA PHE A 18 0.55 16.57 11.00
C PHE A 18 0.26 17.98 11.52
N THR A 19 -0.90 18.56 11.17
CA THR A 19 -1.27 19.90 11.61
C THR A 19 -1.63 19.94 13.10
N SER A 20 -2.32 18.92 13.64
CA SER A 20 -2.70 18.87 15.06
C SER A 20 -1.56 18.44 15.99
N ALA A 21 -0.68 17.54 15.54
CA ALA A 21 0.46 17.05 16.32
C ALA A 21 1.63 18.03 16.38
N PHE A 22 1.79 18.93 15.39
CA PHE A 22 2.85 19.94 15.40
C PHE A 22 2.44 21.29 16.01
N LEU A 23 1.15 21.62 16.08
CA LEU A 23 0.69 22.96 16.52
C LEU A 23 0.18 23.03 17.97
N SER A 24 0.20 21.94 18.74
CA SER A 24 -0.11 22.02 20.17
C SER A 24 1.17 22.23 20.99
N PRO A 25 1.39 23.40 21.62
CA PRO A 25 2.61 23.68 22.39
C PRO A 25 2.67 22.95 23.75
N ALA A 26 1.66 22.14 24.09
CA ALA A 26 1.39 21.72 25.47
C ALA A 26 1.37 20.19 25.71
N THR A 27 1.80 19.36 24.76
CA THR A 27 1.89 17.91 24.98
C THR A 27 3.35 17.45 24.99
N ASN A 28 3.80 16.97 26.15
CA ASN A 28 5.01 16.15 26.28
C ASN A 28 4.77 14.82 25.54
N VAL A 29 4.79 14.87 24.21
CA VAL A 29 4.69 13.69 23.36
C VAL A 29 5.92 12.82 23.64
N PRO A 30 5.75 11.55 24.07
CA PRO A 30 6.86 10.66 24.38
C PRO A 30 7.86 10.58 23.24
N HIS A 31 9.15 10.52 23.57
CA HIS A 31 10.22 10.48 22.57
C HIS A 31 10.05 9.28 21.61
N GLU A 32 9.67 8.12 22.14
CA GLU A 32 9.37 6.91 21.39
C GLU A 32 8.32 7.14 20.30
N PHE A 33 7.25 7.86 20.63
CA PHE A 33 6.17 8.16 19.69
C PHE A 33 6.64 9.10 18.58
N LYS A 34 7.44 10.11 18.93
CA LYS A 34 8.04 11.00 17.93
C LYS A 34 9.00 10.25 17.00
N GLN A 35 9.72 9.25 17.52
CA GLN A 35 10.63 8.44 16.70
C GLN A 35 9.84 7.54 15.75
N GLU A 36 8.80 6.89 16.25
CA GLU A 36 7.95 6.03 15.44
C GLU A 36 7.31 6.80 14.27
N LEU A 37 6.83 8.02 14.52
CA LEU A 37 6.33 8.89 13.46
C LEU A 37 7.40 9.25 12.43
N ARG A 38 8.64 9.50 12.85
CA ARG A 38 9.75 9.76 11.91
C ARG A 38 10.03 8.54 11.04
N ASP A 39 10.00 7.35 11.62
CA ASP A 39 10.25 6.10 10.91
C ASP A 39 9.14 5.84 9.87
N MET A 40 7.87 6.06 10.24
CA MET A 40 6.73 6.00 9.31
C MET A 40 6.87 6.98 8.14
N VAL A 41 7.23 8.24 8.44
CA VAL A 41 7.44 9.27 7.41
C VAL A 41 8.58 8.88 6.47
N ASP A 42 9.66 8.31 6.98
CA ASP A 42 10.76 7.87 6.13
C ASP A 42 10.36 6.70 5.22
N VAL A 43 9.56 5.74 5.72
CA VAL A 43 9.00 4.65 4.91
C VAL A 43 8.11 5.21 3.79
N LEU A 44 7.20 6.14 4.10
CA LEU A 44 6.33 6.79 3.10
C LEU A 44 7.14 7.54 2.05
N ARG A 45 8.16 8.28 2.48
CA ARG A 45 9.06 9.03 1.60
C ARG A 45 9.84 8.09 0.67
N ARG A 46 10.36 6.98 1.20
CA ARG A 46 11.05 5.95 0.40
C ARG A 46 10.09 5.31 -0.60
N ALA A 47 8.87 4.97 -0.19
CA ALA A 47 7.87 4.41 -1.09
C ALA A 47 7.53 5.35 -2.25
N TYR A 48 7.36 6.64 -1.96
CA TYR A 48 7.06 7.64 -3.00
C TYR A 48 8.22 7.82 -3.99
N ARG A 49 9.47 7.69 -3.54
CA ARG A 49 10.65 7.71 -4.42
C ARG A 49 10.77 6.45 -5.26
N ASN A 50 10.40 5.31 -4.69
CA ASN A 50 10.40 4.01 -5.34
C ASN A 50 9.07 3.79 -6.09
N LYS A 51 8.76 4.69 -7.04
CA LYS A 51 7.57 4.57 -7.86
C LYS A 51 7.81 3.61 -9.02
N VAL A 52 6.92 2.63 -9.18
CA VAL A 52 6.92 1.67 -10.29
C VAL A 52 5.62 1.82 -11.07
N GLY A 53 5.71 2.12 -12.35
CA GLY A 53 4.55 2.30 -13.23
C GLY A 53 4.25 1.05 -14.03
N VAL A 54 2.98 0.65 -14.11
CA VAL A 54 2.50 -0.25 -15.16
C VAL A 54 2.16 0.55 -16.42
N THR A 55 2.24 -0.09 -17.58
CA THR A 55 2.00 0.55 -18.89
C THR A 55 0.53 0.68 -19.24
N TRP A 56 -0.35 0.07 -18.44
CA TRP A 56 -1.78 -0.02 -18.72
C TRP A 56 -2.63 0.82 -17.75
N ASP A 57 -3.89 1.04 -18.14
CA ASP A 57 -4.87 1.78 -17.35
C ASP A 57 -5.75 0.85 -16.52
N ALA A 58 -5.92 1.18 -15.25
CA ALA A 58 -6.65 0.37 -14.28
C ALA A 58 -8.17 0.45 -14.46
N GLU A 59 -8.68 1.55 -15.03
CA GLU A 59 -10.09 1.67 -15.36
C GLU A 59 -10.44 0.74 -16.53
N SER A 60 -9.64 0.77 -17.61
CA SER A 60 -9.78 -0.17 -18.73
C SER A 60 -9.64 -1.64 -18.29
N TYR A 61 -8.68 -1.94 -17.40
CA TYR A 61 -8.57 -3.28 -16.82
C TYR A 61 -9.86 -3.70 -16.12
N ALA A 62 -10.42 -2.83 -15.27
CA ALA A 62 -11.64 -3.14 -14.52
C ALA A 62 -12.88 -3.30 -15.43
N GLU A 63 -12.96 -2.55 -16.52
CA GLU A 63 -14.00 -2.69 -17.54
C GLU A 63 -13.92 -4.05 -18.24
N ASP A 64 -12.73 -4.44 -18.70
CA ASP A 64 -12.52 -5.72 -19.39
C ASP A 64 -12.67 -6.93 -18.45
N LEU A 65 -12.30 -6.77 -17.17
CA LEU A 65 -12.48 -7.79 -16.14
C LEU A 65 -13.97 -8.13 -15.93
N GLY A 66 -14.84 -7.14 -16.04
CA GLY A 66 -16.28 -7.26 -15.83
C GLY A 66 -16.69 -7.48 -14.37
N LYS A 67 -18.01 -7.56 -14.12
CA LYS A 67 -18.60 -7.56 -12.77
C LYS A 67 -18.53 -8.90 -12.02
N HIS A 68 -18.10 -9.97 -12.68
CA HIS A 68 -18.17 -11.35 -12.16
C HIS A 68 -16.95 -12.19 -12.55
N ASN A 69 -15.75 -11.61 -12.56
CA ASN A 69 -14.56 -12.45 -12.74
C ASN A 69 -14.36 -13.36 -11.51
N THR A 70 -14.42 -14.66 -11.73
CA THR A 70 -14.18 -15.71 -10.73
C THR A 70 -12.73 -16.20 -10.71
N GLY A 71 -11.90 -15.71 -11.63
CA GLY A 71 -10.53 -16.22 -11.86
C GLY A 71 -10.49 -17.60 -12.53
N GLN A 72 -11.65 -18.16 -12.92
CA GLN A 72 -11.74 -19.53 -13.44
C GLN A 72 -11.85 -19.58 -14.97
N ASN A 73 -11.98 -18.43 -15.64
CA ASN A 73 -12.01 -18.37 -17.09
C ASN A 73 -10.60 -18.19 -17.65
N ALA A 74 -9.90 -19.32 -17.84
CA ALA A 74 -8.52 -19.32 -18.33
C ALA A 74 -8.33 -18.57 -19.66
N HIS A 75 -9.35 -18.54 -20.53
CA HIS A 75 -9.27 -17.80 -21.79
C HIS A 75 -9.31 -16.29 -21.55
N LEU A 76 -10.20 -15.82 -20.69
CA LEU A 76 -10.25 -14.41 -20.28
C LEU A 76 -8.96 -14.01 -19.56
N GLU A 77 -8.48 -14.82 -18.62
CA GLU A 77 -7.22 -14.56 -17.90
C GLU A 77 -6.02 -14.45 -18.84
N ALA A 78 -5.92 -15.32 -19.86
CA ALA A 78 -4.85 -15.25 -20.86
C ALA A 78 -4.94 -13.97 -21.71
N GLN A 79 -6.14 -13.55 -22.09
CA GLN A 79 -6.36 -12.28 -22.79
C GLN A 79 -5.97 -11.09 -21.91
N LEU A 80 -6.37 -11.11 -20.64
CA LEU A 80 -6.06 -10.05 -19.67
C LEU A 80 -4.57 -9.96 -19.40
N ILE A 81 -3.86 -11.06 -19.17
CA ILE A 81 -2.40 -11.06 -18.96
C ILE A 81 -1.67 -10.49 -20.17
N THR A 82 -2.14 -10.78 -21.38
CA THR A 82 -1.53 -10.27 -22.62
C THR A 82 -1.75 -8.76 -22.77
N LYS A 83 -2.95 -8.27 -22.46
CA LYS A 83 -3.32 -6.85 -22.57
C LYS A 83 -2.80 -6.01 -21.40
N TYR A 84 -2.71 -6.60 -20.22
CA TYR A 84 -2.37 -6.01 -18.94
C TYR A 84 -1.24 -6.81 -18.29
N PRO A 85 0.00 -6.72 -18.82
CA PRO A 85 1.11 -7.51 -18.31
C PRO A 85 1.38 -7.23 -16.81
N PRO A 86 1.86 -8.25 -16.07
CA PRO A 86 2.30 -8.08 -14.68
C PRO A 86 3.35 -6.99 -14.52
N LEU A 87 3.49 -6.49 -13.29
CA LEU A 87 4.48 -5.48 -12.93
C LEU A 87 5.91 -5.99 -13.17
N ASP A 88 6.71 -5.20 -13.89
CA ASP A 88 8.15 -5.42 -13.97
C ASP A 88 8.84 -4.75 -12.78
N ILE A 89 9.33 -5.57 -11.84
CA ILE A 89 9.92 -5.10 -10.58
C ILE A 89 11.44 -5.03 -10.74
N GLN A 90 11.99 -3.84 -10.53
CA GLN A 90 13.43 -3.65 -10.60
C GLN A 90 14.17 -4.45 -9.51
N PRO A 91 15.36 -5.02 -9.80
CA PRO A 91 16.08 -5.90 -8.86
C PRO A 91 16.45 -5.27 -7.51
N HIS A 92 16.50 -3.95 -7.41
CA HIS A 92 16.80 -3.28 -6.14
C HIS A 92 15.57 -3.20 -5.20
N LEU A 93 14.37 -3.43 -5.74
CA LEU A 93 13.11 -3.40 -4.99
C LEU A 93 12.67 -4.78 -4.51
N ALA A 94 13.33 -5.83 -4.98
CA ALA A 94 13.03 -7.21 -4.62
C ALA A 94 14.30 -8.03 -4.40
N HIS A 95 14.21 -9.05 -3.57
CA HIS A 95 15.17 -10.15 -3.56
C HIS A 95 14.65 -11.30 -4.42
N SER A 96 15.52 -11.84 -5.27
CA SER A 96 15.20 -13.01 -6.08
C SER A 96 15.19 -14.23 -5.18
N ALA A 97 14.00 -14.68 -4.79
CA ALA A 97 13.78 -15.94 -4.11
C ALA A 97 13.33 -16.96 -5.14
N SER A 98 14.27 -17.40 -5.99
CA SER A 98 14.03 -18.29 -7.13
C SER A 98 13.23 -17.67 -8.29
N THR A 99 13.28 -18.34 -9.44
CA THR A 99 12.82 -17.90 -10.78
C THR A 99 11.34 -17.51 -10.88
N SER A 100 10.54 -17.69 -9.83
CA SER A 100 9.08 -17.56 -9.89
C SER A 100 8.47 -16.59 -8.87
N THR A 101 9.23 -16.08 -7.89
CA THR A 101 8.68 -15.19 -6.84
C THR A 101 9.68 -14.15 -6.38
N ALA A 102 9.47 -12.91 -6.80
CA ALA A 102 10.19 -11.76 -6.28
C ALA A 102 9.67 -11.41 -4.89
N ILE A 103 10.52 -11.49 -3.85
CA ILE A 103 10.17 -11.00 -2.52
C ILE A 103 10.43 -9.50 -2.50
N LEU A 104 9.36 -8.70 -2.43
CA LEU A 104 9.50 -7.26 -2.27
C LEU A 104 10.14 -6.96 -0.92
N THR A 105 11.15 -6.09 -0.91
CA THR A 105 11.88 -5.74 0.33
C THR A 105 11.94 -4.25 0.59
N SER A 106 11.76 -3.42 -0.45
CA SER A 106 11.79 -1.97 -0.33
C SER A 106 10.37 -1.39 -0.39
N PRO A 107 10.05 -0.37 0.43
CA PRO A 107 8.80 0.37 0.28
C PRO A 107 8.66 0.92 -1.13
N MET A 108 7.47 0.84 -1.72
CA MET A 108 7.20 1.31 -3.08
C MET A 108 5.74 1.71 -3.30
N VAL A 109 5.53 2.49 -4.36
CA VAL A 109 4.19 2.82 -4.87
C VAL A 109 4.07 2.28 -6.29
N VAL A 110 2.98 1.57 -6.57
CA VAL A 110 2.63 1.14 -7.92
C VAL A 110 1.59 2.08 -8.50
N THR A 111 1.82 2.58 -9.71
CA THR A 111 0.88 3.44 -10.43
C THR A 111 0.48 2.89 -11.79
N ASN A 112 -0.71 3.24 -12.27
CA ASN A 112 -1.09 3.02 -13.68
C ASN A 112 -0.41 4.03 -14.61
N CYS A 113 -0.66 3.90 -15.92
CA CYS A 113 -0.11 4.80 -16.94
C CYS A 113 -0.61 6.26 -16.84
N LYS A 114 -1.65 6.52 -16.03
CA LYS A 114 -2.18 7.85 -15.72
C LYS A 114 -1.65 8.41 -14.39
N ASP A 115 -0.58 7.81 -13.85
CA ASP A 115 0.03 8.17 -12.57
C ASP A 115 -0.89 8.02 -11.35
N GLN A 116 -1.99 7.27 -11.48
CA GLN A 116 -2.90 6.97 -10.37
C GLN A 116 -2.34 5.81 -9.56
N ILE A 117 -2.33 5.97 -8.23
CA ILE A 117 -1.81 4.96 -7.31
C ILE A 117 -2.75 3.75 -7.25
N LEU A 118 -2.19 2.57 -7.52
CA LEU A 118 -2.87 1.29 -7.43
C LEU A 118 -2.57 0.59 -6.09
N VAL A 119 -1.30 0.61 -5.67
CA VAL A 119 -0.83 -0.10 -4.48
C VAL A 119 0.21 0.73 -3.74
N TRP A 120 0.09 0.75 -2.41
CA TRP A 120 1.16 1.13 -1.49
C TRP A 120 1.74 -0.14 -0.87
N TYR A 121 3.03 -0.39 -1.07
CA TYR A 121 3.75 -1.45 -0.38
C TYR A 121 4.65 -0.80 0.68
N LEU A 122 4.28 -0.96 1.95
CA LEU A 122 4.88 -0.27 3.10
C LEU A 122 5.34 -1.28 4.15
N PRO A 123 6.41 -2.05 3.86
CA PRO A 123 6.90 -3.06 4.79
C PRO A 123 7.35 -2.38 6.09
N GLN A 124 6.99 -2.98 7.21
CA GLN A 124 7.42 -2.56 8.56
C GLN A 124 7.13 -1.07 8.86
N ILE A 125 6.07 -0.51 8.27
CA ILE A 125 5.67 0.87 8.58
C ILE A 125 5.25 1.02 10.05
N LEU A 126 4.68 -0.02 10.64
CA LEU A 126 4.40 -0.10 12.07
C LEU A 126 5.54 -0.84 12.77
N SER A 127 5.90 -0.39 13.97
CA SER A 127 6.80 -1.14 14.83
C SER A 127 6.19 -2.49 15.22
N THR A 128 7.04 -3.47 15.55
CA THR A 128 6.59 -4.81 15.96
C THR A 128 5.70 -4.78 17.20
N SER A 129 5.90 -3.83 18.10
CA SER A 129 5.05 -3.65 19.28
C SER A 129 3.65 -3.15 18.91
N GLN A 130 3.52 -2.25 17.93
CA GLN A 130 2.20 -1.82 17.42
C GLN A 130 1.52 -2.93 16.61
N GLN A 131 2.27 -3.70 15.83
CA GLN A 131 1.74 -4.85 15.10
C GLN A 131 1.15 -5.88 16.08
N ALA A 132 1.92 -6.26 17.12
CA ALA A 132 1.46 -7.16 18.16
C ALA A 132 0.23 -6.63 18.92
N ARG A 133 0.16 -5.31 19.17
CA ARG A 133 -1.03 -4.68 19.78
C ARG A 133 -2.26 -4.76 18.88
N THR A 134 -2.09 -4.69 17.57
CA THR A 134 -3.19 -4.77 16.60
C THR A 134 -3.69 -6.21 16.47
N GLU A 135 -2.78 -7.18 16.43
CA GLU A 135 -3.11 -8.62 16.41
C GLU A 135 -3.89 -9.06 17.67
N HIS A 136 -3.54 -8.50 18.83
CA HIS A 136 -4.19 -8.85 20.09
C HIS A 136 -5.64 -8.32 20.22
N VAL A 137 -5.97 -7.23 19.51
CA VAL A 137 -7.33 -6.66 19.49
C VAL A 137 -8.25 -7.47 18.56
N GLU A 138 -7.72 -8.00 17.46
CA GLU A 138 -8.48 -8.80 16.50
C GLU A 138 -8.93 -10.14 17.11
N ILE A 139 -8.06 -10.79 17.90
CA ILE A 139 -8.37 -12.04 18.62
C ILE A 139 -9.50 -11.85 19.64
N LEU A 140 -9.53 -10.73 20.37
CA LEU A 140 -10.56 -10.48 21.38
C LEU A 140 -11.94 -10.20 20.77
N SER A 141 -11.98 -9.58 19.59
CA SER A 141 -13.24 -9.32 18.86
C SER A 141 -13.90 -10.59 18.30
N LEU A 142 -13.13 -11.65 18.09
CA LEU A 142 -13.62 -12.95 17.61
C LEU A 142 -14.04 -13.90 18.75
N THR A 143 -13.66 -13.61 19.99
CA THR A 143 -14.04 -14.42 21.17
C THR A 143 -15.29 -13.91 21.89
N GLU A 144 -15.79 -12.73 21.52
CA GLU A 144 -17.01 -12.12 22.09
C GLU A 144 -18.25 -12.21 21.17
N SER A 145 -18.19 -13.00 20.08
CA SER A 145 -19.34 -13.25 19.17
C SER A 145 -19.94 -14.64 19.35
#